data_AF-A0A831LAU8-F1
#
_entry.id   AF-A0A831LAU8-F1
#
_cell.length_a   1.000
_cell.length_b   1.000
_cell.length_c   1.000
_cell.angle_alpha   90.00
_cell.angle_beta   90.00
_cell.angle_gamma   90.00
#
_symmetry.space_group_name_H-M   'P 1'
#
loop_
_entity.id
_entity.type
_entity.pdbx_description
1 polymer ?
#
loop_
_entity_poly.entity_id
_entity_poly.type
_entity_poly.pdbx_seq_one_letter_code
_entity_poly.pdbx_strand_id
1 'polypeptide(L)'
;SGNLHAEVDLEQAVLMLENAMYEPEQFPGLIYRMSSPRVVILIFGSGKIVCTGAKSEKDVALAVQKLYNQLKELGVLYIEEGGEEELEEEFEEES
;
A
#
# COMPACT_ATOMS: atom_id res chain seq x y z
N SER A 1 7.04 -4.61 7.49
CA SER A 1 6.81 -4.66 6.04
C SER A 1 5.66 -5.60 5.80
N GLY A 2 4.82 -5.36 4.80
CA GLY A 2 3.66 -6.20 4.49
C GLY A 2 3.59 -6.51 3.00
N ASN A 3 2.61 -7.33 2.62
CA ASN A 3 2.27 -7.61 1.25
C ASN A 3 0.80 -7.23 1.02
N LEU A 4 0.47 -6.70 -0.16
CA LEU A 4 -0.91 -6.46 -0.57
C LEU A 4 -1.54 -7.67 -1.28
N HIS A 5 -0.74 -8.73 -1.52
CA HIS A 5 -1.14 -9.94 -2.27
C HIS A 5 -1.77 -9.60 -3.63
N ALA A 6 -1.18 -8.59 -4.27
CA ALA A 6 -1.63 -7.99 -5.50
C ALA A 6 -0.50 -7.21 -6.17
N GLU A 7 -0.47 -7.20 -7.50
CA GLU A 7 0.43 -6.30 -8.24
C GLU A 7 -0.14 -4.87 -8.30
N VAL A 8 0.76 -3.88 -8.34
CA VAL A 8 0.39 -2.46 -8.35
C VAL A 8 0.97 -1.78 -9.59
N ASP A 9 0.11 -1.13 -10.37
CA ASP A 9 0.54 -0.23 -11.45
C ASP A 9 1.06 1.09 -10.86
N LEU A 10 2.37 1.17 -10.62
CA LEU A 10 2.99 2.35 -9.99
C LEU A 10 2.91 3.60 -10.87
N GLU A 11 2.92 3.44 -12.20
CA GLU A 11 2.82 4.54 -13.17
C GLU A 11 1.42 5.18 -13.13
N GLN A 12 0.36 4.36 -13.06
CA GLN A 12 -0.99 4.90 -12.88
C GLN A 12 -1.23 5.39 -11.45
N ALA A 13 -0.71 4.69 -10.44
CA ALA A 13 -0.91 5.06 -9.04
C ALA A 13 -0.35 6.44 -8.71
N VAL A 14 0.83 6.81 -9.24
CA VAL A 14 1.43 8.13 -8.98
C VAL A 14 0.62 9.28 -9.58
N LEU A 15 -0.07 9.04 -10.71
CA LEU A 15 -0.92 10.05 -11.35
C LEU A 15 -2.22 10.30 -10.59
N MET A 16 -2.70 9.29 -9.87
CA MET A 16 -4.00 9.30 -9.18
C MET A 16 -3.88 9.66 -7.68
N LEU A 17 -2.73 9.36 -7.06
CA LEU A 17 -2.48 9.64 -5.65
C LEU A 17 -1.90 11.05 -5.46
N GLU A 18 -2.65 11.95 -4.81
CA GLU A 18 -2.24 13.36 -4.62
C GLU A 18 -0.90 13.58 -3.88
N ASN A 19 -0.45 12.60 -3.09
CA ASN A 19 0.76 12.69 -2.26
C ASN A 19 1.73 11.54 -2.54
N ALA A 20 1.87 11.16 -3.81
CA ALA A 20 2.79 10.14 -4.28
C ALA A 20 3.98 10.72 -5.05
N MET A 21 5.11 10.04 -5.00
CA MET A 21 6.27 10.29 -5.84
C MET A 21 6.78 8.96 -6.39
N TYR A 22 7.03 8.89 -7.69
CA TYR A 22 7.59 7.72 -8.35
C TYR A 22 8.58 8.17 -9.42
N GLU A 23 9.86 7.81 -9.21
CA GLU A 23 10.98 8.14 -10.09
C GLU A 23 11.84 6.88 -10.20
N PRO A 24 11.48 5.90 -11.06
CA PRO A 24 12.08 4.56 -11.07
C PRO A 24 13.59 4.55 -11.30
N GLU A 25 14.11 5.55 -12.02
CA GLU A 25 15.55 5.76 -12.23
C GLU A 25 16.31 6.17 -10.95
N GLN A 26 15.61 6.70 -9.96
CA GLN A 26 16.18 7.12 -8.66
C GLN A 26 15.86 6.12 -7.55
N PHE A 27 14.64 5.57 -7.54
CA PHE A 27 14.19 4.62 -6.54
C PHE A 27 13.06 3.73 -7.11
N PRO A 28 13.14 2.39 -6.98
CA PRO A 28 12.22 1.47 -7.65
C PRO A 28 10.81 1.40 -7.05
N GLY A 29 10.54 2.08 -5.92
CA GLY A 29 9.23 2.08 -5.27
C GLY A 29 8.53 3.44 -5.35
N LEU A 30 7.21 3.45 -5.29
CA LEU A 30 6.41 4.65 -5.11
C LEU A 30 6.44 5.06 -3.63
N ILE A 31 6.70 6.34 -3.37
CA ILE A 31 6.68 6.93 -2.03
C ILE A 31 5.32 7.62 -1.86
N TYR A 32 4.45 7.05 -1.02
CA TYR A 32 3.15 7.63 -0.69
C TYR A 32 3.14 8.21 0.73
N ARG A 33 2.69 9.45 0.88
CA ARG A 33 2.56 10.12 2.18
C ARG A 33 1.09 10.19 2.58
N MET A 34 0.71 9.43 3.59
CA MET A 34 -0.64 9.44 4.14
C MET A 34 -0.74 10.43 5.31
N SER A 35 -1.79 11.24 5.33
CA SER A 35 -2.01 12.24 6.37
C SER A 35 -2.70 11.69 7.61
N SER A 36 -3.56 10.68 7.45
CA SER A 36 -4.32 10.05 8.52
C SER A 36 -4.51 8.55 8.24
N PRO A 37 -3.84 7.67 9.01
CA PRO A 37 -2.76 7.97 9.98
C PRO A 37 -1.55 8.65 9.32
N ARG A 38 -0.76 9.40 10.09
CA ARG A 38 0.40 10.14 9.56
C ARG A 38 1.58 9.20 9.35
N VAL A 39 1.70 8.65 8.15
CA VAL A 39 2.73 7.66 7.80
C VAL A 39 3.31 7.92 6.41
N VAL A 40 4.46 7.30 6.14
CA VAL A 40 5.04 7.20 4.80
C VAL A 40 5.07 5.73 4.42
N ILE A 41 4.50 5.41 3.26
CA ILE A 41 4.42 4.06 2.73
C ILE A 41 5.24 3.99 1.45
N LEU A 42 6.17 3.05 1.39
CA LEU A 42 6.87 2.68 0.16
C LEU A 42 6.11 1.52 -0.46
N ILE A 43 5.77 1.62 -1.75
CA ILE A 43 4.97 0.64 -2.49
C ILE A 43 5.81 0.15 -3.67
N PHE A 44 5.95 -1.17 -3.81
CA PHE A 44 6.64 -1.78 -4.95
C PHE A 44 5.61 -2.41 -5.89
N GLY A 45 5.95 -2.51 -7.18
CA GLY A 45 5.02 -3.05 -8.19
C GLY A 45 4.56 -4.48 -7.92
N SER A 46 5.33 -5.24 -7.13
CA SER A 46 4.99 -6.58 -6.67
C SER A 46 4.02 -6.65 -5.49
N GLY A 47 3.41 -5.52 -5.08
CA GLY A 47 2.52 -5.48 -3.91
C GLY A 47 3.21 -5.38 -2.56
N LYS A 48 4.53 -5.56 -2.50
CA LYS A 48 5.29 -5.37 -1.26
C LYS A 48 5.20 -3.92 -0.79
N ILE A 49 5.04 -3.75 0.52
CA ILE A 49 4.97 -2.44 1.16
C ILE A 49 5.86 -2.30 2.39
N VAL A 50 6.33 -1.07 2.62
CA VAL A 50 7.02 -0.68 3.84
C VAL A 50 6.35 0.56 4.42
N CYS A 51 5.69 0.40 5.57
CA CYS A 51 5.08 1.51 6.30
C CYS A 51 6.04 2.02 7.38
N THR A 52 6.23 3.34 7.47
CA THR A 52 7.08 3.99 8.47
C THR A 52 6.37 5.20 9.08
N GLY A 53 6.70 5.53 10.33
CA GLY A 53 6.16 6.70 11.03
C GLY A 53 4.86 6.45 11.80
N ALA A 54 4.31 5.23 11.76
CA ALA A 54 3.19 4.82 12.60
C ALA A 54 3.58 4.81 14.08
N LYS A 55 2.63 5.07 14.98
CA LYS A 55 2.85 5.10 16.44
C LYS A 55 2.35 3.85 17.15
N SER A 56 1.60 3.00 16.45
CA SER A 56 1.03 1.77 16.93
C SER A 56 0.84 0.79 15.76
N GLU A 57 0.75 -0.51 16.06
CA GLU A 57 0.42 -1.54 15.06
C GLU A 57 -0.96 -1.28 14.44
N LYS A 58 -1.92 -0.84 15.25
CA LYS A 58 -3.24 -0.40 14.76
C LYS A 58 -3.16 0.71 13.70
N ASP A 59 -2.26 1.67 13.86
CA ASP A 59 -2.05 2.70 12.83
C ASP A 59 -1.44 2.11 11.55
N VAL A 60 -0.60 1.08 11.66
CA VAL A 60 -0.06 0.38 10.49
C VAL A 60 -1.20 -0.34 9.77
N ALA A 61 -1.98 -1.16 10.47
CA ALA A 61 -3.11 -1.90 9.89
C ALA A 61 -4.11 -0.96 9.18
N LEU A 62 -4.50 0.15 9.84
CA LEU A 62 -5.37 1.17 9.24
C LEU A 62 -4.75 1.82 7.99
N ALA A 63 -3.45 2.08 8.00
CA ALA A 63 -2.76 2.65 6.84
C ALA A 63 -2.74 1.69 5.66
N VAL A 64 -2.45 0.41 5.90
CA VAL A 64 -2.40 -0.62 4.86
C VAL A 64 -3.79 -0.86 4.27
N GLN A 65 -4.81 -1.03 5.11
CA GLN A 65 -6.19 -1.21 4.67
C GLN A 65 -6.69 -0.02 3.84
N LYS A 66 -6.39 1.21 4.29
CA LYS A 66 -6.76 2.42 3.55
C LYS A 66 -6.04 2.51 2.22
N LEU A 67 -4.74 2.20 2.19
CA LEU A 67 -3.97 2.17 0.95
C LEU A 67 -4.55 1.14 -0.04
N TYR A 68 -4.79 -0.09 0.41
CA TYR A 68 -5.34 -1.17 -0.40
C TYR A 68 -6.65 -0.75 -1.06
N ASN A 69 -7.60 -0.24 -0.26
CA ASN A 69 -8.90 0.23 -0.77
C ASN A 69 -8.75 1.37 -1.78
N GLN A 70 -7.85 2.33 -1.54
CA GLN A 70 -7.59 3.40 -2.50
C GLN A 70 -7.03 2.87 -3.81
N LEU A 71 -6.04 1.97 -3.78
CA LEU A 71 -5.47 1.39 -5.00
C LEU A 71 -6.50 0.56 -5.77
N LYS A 72 -7.36 -0.18 -5.06
CA LYS A 72 -8.47 -0.95 -5.64
C LYS A 72 -9.51 -0.05 -6.30
N GLU A 73 -9.96 1.00 -5.62
CA GLU A 73 -10.93 1.97 -6.15
C GLU A 73 -10.41 2.72 -7.39
N LEU A 74 -9.10 2.99 -7.41
CA LEU A 74 -8.43 3.62 -8.55
C LEU A 74 -8.20 2.67 -9.73
N GLY A 75 -8.45 1.36 -9.57
CA GLY A 75 -8.25 0.36 -10.62
C GLY A 75 -6.77 0.12 -10.96
N VAL A 76 -5.86 0.39 -10.02
CA VAL A 76 -4.41 0.22 -10.20
C VAL A 76 -3.86 -1.00 -9.45
N LEU A 77 -4.75 -1.84 -8.93
CA LEU A 77 -4.45 -3.02 -8.13
C LEU A 77 -4.93 -4.29 -8.87
N TYR A 78 -4.02 -5.24 -9.10
CA TYR A 78 -4.32 -6.53 -9.74
C TYR A 78 -4.17 -7.64 -8.69
N ILE A 79 -5.31 -8.06 -8.14
CA ILE A 79 -5.38 -9.00 -7.02
C ILE A 79 -5.01 -10.41 -7.49
N GLU A 80 -4.14 -11.09 -6.73
CA GLU A 80 -3.77 -12.49 -6.98
C GLU A 80 -4.92 -13.43 -6.58
N GLU A 81 -4.95 -14.66 -7.11
CA GLU A 81 -5.97 -15.65 -6.69
C GLU A 81 -5.84 -15.92 -5.18
N GLY A 82 -6.89 -15.63 -4.41
CA GLY A 82 -6.90 -15.75 -2.94
C GLY A 82 -6.34 -14.55 -2.17
N GLY A 83 -5.81 -13.52 -2.86
CA GLY A 83 -5.12 -12.42 -2.19
C GLY A 83 -5.99 -11.56 -1.27
N GLU A 84 -7.31 -11.48 -1.50
CA GLU A 84 -8.24 -10.81 -0.57
C GLU A 84 -8.39 -11.58 0.74
N GLU A 85 -8.50 -12.91 0.68
CA GLU A 85 -8.66 -13.76 1.86
C GLU A 85 -7.39 -13.74 2.71
N GLU A 86 -6.21 -13.86 2.08
CA GLU A 86 -4.92 -13.80 2.77
C GLU A 86 -4.68 -12.45 3.46
N LEU A 87 -5.09 -11.34 2.83
CA LEU A 87 -4.97 -10.02 3.42
C LEU A 87 -5.91 -9.84 4.62
N GLU A 88 -7.14 -10.37 4.54
CA GLU A 88 -8.10 -10.34 5.65
C GLU A 88 -7.59 -11.17 6.85
N GLU A 89 -7.04 -12.36 6.62
CA GLU A 89 -6.43 -13.19 7.65
C GLU A 89 -5.25 -12.49 8.35
N GLU A 90 -4.37 -11.80 7.60
CA GLU A 90 -3.26 -11.02 8.17
C GLU A 90 -3.77 -9.92 9.13
N PHE A 91 -4.89 -9.26 8.81
CA PHE A 91 -5.45 -8.24 9.68
C PHE A 91 -6.16 -8.79 10.91
N GLU A 92 -6.75 -9.99 10.84
CA GLU A 92 -7.36 -10.65 11.99
C GLU A 92 -6.30 -11.12 13.00
N GLU A 93 -5.15 -11.64 12.53
CA GLU A 93 -4.06 -12.09 13.41
C GLU A 93 -3.37 -10.95 14.17
N GLU A 94 -3.30 -9.73 13.61
CA GLU A 94 -2.71 -8.55 14.25
C GLU A 94 -3.68 -7.78 15.20
N SER A 95 -4.91 -8.28 15.43
CA SER A 95 -6.00 -7.55 16.12
C SER A 95 -6.26 -7.90 17.59
#